data_AF-A0A947AEY4-F1
#
_entry.id   AF-A0A947AEY4-F1
#
_cell.length_a   1.000
_cell.length_b   1.000
_cell.length_c   1.000
_cell.angle_alpha   90.00
_cell.angle_beta   90.00
_cell.angle_gamma   90.00
#
_symmetry.space_group_name_H-M   'P 1'
#
loop_
_entity.id
_entity.type
_entity.pdbx_description
1 polymer ?
#
loop_
_entity_poly.entity_id
_entity_poly.type
_entity_poly.pdbx_seq_one_letter_code
_entity_poly.pdbx_strand_id
1 'polypeptide(L)'
;LSDTSIATPTRIAFTALRGGAEENHEARLVGSTLLFDNQPLVDQVSGLVLGYHTGYNSSASAWSANTRLIDINLSLQGPDNIDVDLQTRIALRNM
;
A
#
# COMPACT_ATOMS: atom_id res chain seq x y z
N LEU A 1 20.13 14.23 -13.05
CA LEU A 1 19.04 14.31 -12.08
C LEU A 1 17.94 13.38 -12.56
N SER A 2 18.00 12.11 -12.16
CA SER A 2 16.94 11.14 -12.47
C SER A 2 15.85 11.34 -11.45
N ASP A 3 14.74 11.91 -11.91
CA ASP A 3 13.51 12.08 -11.14
C ASP A 3 12.87 10.69 -10.98
N THR A 4 13.10 10.05 -9.84
CA THR A 4 12.42 8.81 -9.48
C THR A 4 11.02 9.20 -9.06
N SER A 5 10.10 9.25 -10.04
CA SER A 5 8.67 9.30 -9.78
C SER A 5 8.31 8.07 -8.94
N ILE A 6 8.20 8.26 -7.62
CA ILE A 6 7.61 7.29 -6.71
C ILE A 6 6.15 7.20 -7.16
N ALA A 7 5.77 6.05 -7.72
CA ALA A 7 4.36 5.74 -7.85
C ALA A 7 3.79 5.75 -6.43
N THR A 8 3.01 6.77 -6.09
CA THR A 8 2.21 6.79 -4.86
C THR A 8 0.78 6.41 -5.23
N PRO A 9 0.49 5.13 -5.57
CA PRO A 9 -0.90 4.75 -5.67
C PRO A 9 -1.45 4.75 -4.24
N THR A 10 -2.20 5.79 -3.89
CA THR A 10 -3.06 5.84 -2.70
C THR A 10 -4.25 4.87 -2.81
N ARG A 11 -4.17 3.91 -3.73
CA ARG A 11 -5.20 2.96 -4.12
C ARG A 11 -4.54 1.65 -4.55
N ILE A 12 -4.97 0.55 -3.94
CA ILE A 12 -4.65 -0.81 -4.36
C ILE A 12 -5.96 -1.49 -4.76
N ALA A 13 -6.06 -1.92 -6.01
CA ALA A 13 -7.12 -2.82 -6.44
C ALA A 13 -6.51 -4.21 -6.64
N PHE A 14 -7.15 -5.25 -6.11
CA PHE A 14 -6.65 -6.61 -6.20
C PHE A 14 -7.80 -7.63 -6.25
N THR A 15 -7.52 -8.79 -6.83
CA THR A 15 -8.44 -9.93 -6.82
C THR A 15 -7.97 -10.91 -5.75
N ALA A 16 -8.82 -11.22 -4.77
CA ALA A 16 -8.59 -12.26 -3.80
C ALA A 16 -9.29 -13.55 -4.22
N LEU A 17 -8.64 -14.69 -3.99
CA LEU A 17 -9.25 -16.00 -4.10
C LEU A 17 -9.73 -16.42 -2.71
N ARG A 18 -11.03 -16.30 -2.44
CA ARG A 18 -11.65 -16.71 -1.17
C ARG A 18 -12.67 -17.80 -1.43
N GLY A 19 -12.54 -18.94 -0.75
CA GLY A 19 -13.50 -20.04 -0.87
C GLY A 19 -13.65 -20.64 -2.28
N GLY A 20 -12.67 -20.44 -3.17
CA GLY A 20 -12.72 -20.93 -4.56
C GLY A 20 -13.38 -19.98 -5.55
N ALA A 21 -13.77 -18.77 -5.14
CA ALA A 21 -14.26 -17.70 -6.01
C ALA A 21 -13.26 -16.53 -6.05
N GLU A 22 -13.23 -15.84 -7.19
CA GLU A 22 -12.52 -14.56 -7.35
C GLU A 22 -13.40 -13.42 -6.84
N GLU A 23 -12.87 -12.65 -5.91
CA GLU A 23 -13.48 -11.43 -5.37
C GLU A 23 -12.57 -10.25 -5.65
N ASN A 24 -13.10 -9.19 -6.27
CA ASN A 24 -12.35 -7.96 -6.48
C ASN A 24 -12.51 -7.04 -5.28
N HIS A 25 -11.40 -6.59 -4.73
CA HIS A 25 -11.32 -5.70 -3.59
C HIS A 25 -10.53 -4.44 -3.90
N GLU A 26 -10.79 -3.41 -3.13
CA GLU A 26 -10.09 -2.14 -3.22
C GLU A 26 -9.75 -1.58 -1.83
N ALA A 27 -8.48 -1.25 -1.63
CA ALA A 27 -8.04 -0.36 -0.56
C ALA A 27 -7.72 1.02 -1.14
N ARG A 28 -8.26 2.12 -0.59
CA ARG A 28 -7.96 3.48 -1.06
C ARG A 28 -8.00 4.52 0.05
N LEU A 29 -7.13 5.52 -0.04
CA LEU A 29 -7.15 6.69 0.82
C LEU A 29 -8.11 7.74 0.26
N VAL A 30 -9.10 8.14 1.06
CA VAL A 30 -10.05 9.22 0.74
C VAL A 30 -9.95 10.26 1.84
N GLY A 31 -9.43 11.45 1.51
CA GLY A 31 -9.05 12.44 2.52
C GLY A 31 -8.00 11.84 3.46
N SER A 32 -8.31 11.80 4.76
CA SER A 32 -7.47 11.21 5.81
C SER A 32 -7.97 9.84 6.28
N THR A 33 -8.80 9.14 5.50
CA THR A 33 -9.34 7.83 5.89
C THR A 33 -8.98 6.77 4.84
N LEU A 34 -8.33 5.71 5.29
CA LEU A 34 -8.10 4.52 4.49
C LEU A 34 -9.38 3.66 4.50
N LEU A 35 -9.92 3.42 3.31
CA LEU A 35 -11.09 2.59 3.08
C LEU A 35 -10.68 1.24 2.49
N PHE A 36 -11.41 0.19 2.85
CA PHE A 36 -11.41 -1.12 2.19
C PHE A 36 -12.84 -1.46 1.77
N ASP A 37 -13.07 -1.60 0.46
CA ASP A 37 -14.41 -1.79 -0.12
C ASP A 37 -15.44 -0.78 0.41
N ASN A 38 -15.04 0.50 0.45
CA ASN A 38 -15.79 1.63 1.02
C ASN A 38 -16.06 1.56 2.52
N GLN A 39 -15.53 0.58 3.25
CA GLN A 39 -15.58 0.52 4.70
C GLN A 39 -14.34 1.18 5.31
N PRO A 40 -14.47 2.03 6.34
CA PRO A 40 -13.30 2.58 7.03
C PRO A 40 -12.47 1.48 7.70
N LEU A 41 -11.18 1.43 7.37
CA LEU A 41 -10.20 0.61 8.08
C LEU A 41 -9.48 1.43 9.15
N VAL A 42 -9.00 2.61 8.76
CA VAL A 42 -8.15 3.48 9.60
C VAL A 42 -8.43 4.94 9.26
N ASP A 43 -8.55 5.79 10.28
CA ASP A 43 -8.68 7.24 10.17
C ASP A 43 -7.37 7.96 10.51
N GLN A 44 -7.38 9.29 10.41
CA GLN A 44 -6.22 10.15 10.69
C GLN A 44 -4.96 9.78 9.89
N VAL A 45 -5.12 9.26 8.67
CA VAL A 45 -4.00 8.94 7.79
C VAL A 45 -3.42 10.24 7.22
N SER A 46 -2.20 10.59 7.66
CA SER A 46 -1.44 11.72 7.13
C SER A 46 -0.61 11.33 5.91
N GLY A 47 -0.31 10.04 5.73
CA GLY A 47 0.42 9.52 4.58
C GLY A 47 0.23 8.02 4.34
N LEU A 48 0.16 7.63 3.07
CA LEU A 48 0.26 6.24 2.65
C LEU A 48 1.20 6.14 1.45
N VAL A 49 2.30 5.42 1.61
CA VAL A 49 3.28 5.16 0.55
C VAL A 49 3.42 3.66 0.36
N LEU A 50 3.38 3.23 -0.89
CA LEU A 50 3.55 1.84 -1.29
C LEU A 50 4.77 1.73 -2.20
N GLY A 51 5.74 0.92 -1.78
CA GLY A 51 6.91 0.57 -2.59
C GLY A 51 6.76 -0.84 -3.14
N TYR A 52 6.91 -1.02 -4.46
CA TYR A 52 6.87 -2.34 -5.09
C TYR A 52 8.24 -2.73 -5.61
N HIS A 53 8.71 -3.93 -5.24
CA HIS A 53 10.07 -4.37 -5.51
C HIS A 53 10.06 -5.74 -6.18
N THR A 54 10.89 -5.92 -7.21
CA THR A 54 11.05 -7.21 -7.91
C THR A 54 12.08 -8.13 -7.24
N GLY A 55 12.86 -7.61 -6.30
CA GLY A 55 13.82 -8.36 -5.48
C GLY A 55 14.19 -7.63 -4.18
N TYR A 56 14.84 -8.33 -3.26
CA TYR A 56 15.09 -7.85 -1.89
C TYR A 56 15.82 -6.51 -1.79
N ASN A 57 16.80 -6.30 -2.68
CA ASN A 57 17.60 -5.06 -2.75
C ASN A 57 17.27 -4.22 -4.00
N SER A 58 16.16 -4.50 -4.68
CA SER A 58 15.77 -3.74 -5.89
C SER A 58 15.18 -2.38 -5.51
N SER A 59 15.35 -1.38 -6.37
CA SER A 59 14.68 -0.09 -6.21
C SER A 59 13.16 -0.26 -6.34
N ALA A 60 12.40 0.62 -5.67
CA ALA A 60 10.94 0.64 -5.81
C ALA A 60 10.56 0.96 -7.28
N SER A 61 9.50 0.33 -7.74
CA SER A 61 8.96 0.44 -9.10
C SER A 61 7.43 0.45 -9.04
N ALA A 62 6.76 0.61 -10.18
CA ALA A 62 5.32 0.41 -10.27
C ALA A 62 4.96 -1.07 -10.02
N TRP A 63 3.73 -1.31 -9.57
CA TRP A 63 3.20 -2.67 -9.46
C TRP A 63 3.32 -3.41 -10.80
N SER A 64 3.79 -4.65 -10.77
CA SER A 64 3.87 -5.52 -11.94
C SER A 64 3.66 -6.98 -11.54
N ALA A 65 3.47 -7.86 -12.54
CA ALA A 65 3.44 -9.30 -12.33
C ALA A 65 4.75 -9.88 -11.78
N ASN A 66 5.84 -9.09 -11.77
CA ASN A 66 7.13 -9.47 -11.22
C ASN A 66 7.38 -8.93 -9.80
N THR A 67 6.43 -8.20 -9.21
CA THR A 67 6.55 -7.68 -7.84
C THR A 67 6.69 -8.84 -6.87
N ARG A 68 7.76 -8.87 -6.08
CA ARG A 68 8.01 -9.92 -5.07
C ARG A 68 7.87 -9.41 -3.64
N LEU A 69 8.02 -8.11 -3.44
CA LEU A 69 7.89 -7.48 -2.14
C LEU A 69 7.07 -6.20 -2.25
N ILE A 70 6.31 -5.92 -1.21
CA ILE A 70 5.57 -4.67 -1.03
C ILE A 70 6.04 -4.05 0.29
N ASP A 71 6.55 -2.83 0.21
CA ASP A 71 6.76 -1.97 1.38
C ASP A 71 5.52 -1.10 1.57
N ILE A 72 5.00 -1.10 2.78
CA ILE A 72 3.88 -0.28 3.18
C ILE A 72 4.39 0.65 4.27
N ASN A 73 4.33 1.95 4.00
CA ASN A 73 4.56 2.99 5.00
C ASN A 73 3.24 3.74 5.20
N LEU A 74 2.71 3.68 6.42
CA LEU A 74 1.48 4.34 6.83
C LEU A 74 1.81 5.35 7.93
N SER A 75 1.59 6.62 7.65
CA SER A 75 1.73 7.71 8.62
C SER A 75 0.35 8.06 9.17
N LEU A 76 0.22 8.05 10.49
CA LEU A 76 -0.99 8.43 11.21
C LEU A 76 -0.74 9.69 12.02
N GLN A 77 -1.64 10.66 11.91
CA GLN A 77 -1.60 11.86 12.72
C GLN A 77 -2.13 11.53 14.12
N GLY A 78 -1.23 11.53 15.10
CA GLY A 78 -1.55 11.37 16.51
C GLY A 78 -2.00 12.68 17.18
N PRO A 79 -2.22 12.63 18.50
CA PRO A 79 -2.43 13.82 19.31
C PRO A 79 -1.29 14.84 19.10
N ASP A 80 -1.61 16.13 19.23
CA ASP A 80 -0.67 17.25 19.06
C ASP A 80 -0.05 17.38 17.66
N ASN A 81 -0.70 16.81 16.63
CA ASN A 81 -0.23 16.79 15.24
C ASN A 81 1.12 16.09 15.06
N ILE A 82 1.45 15.12 15.91
CA ILE A 82 2.66 14.32 15.79
C ILE A 82 2.34 13.10 14.93
N ASP A 83 3.07 12.93 13.83
CA ASP A 83 2.94 11.75 12.98
C ASP A 83 3.61 10.52 13.61
N VAL A 84 2.91 9.39 13.54
CA VAL A 84 3.42 8.06 13.87
C VAL A 84 3.53 7.26 12.59
N ASP A 85 4.75 6.85 12.25
CA ASP A 85 5.03 6.05 11.06
C ASP A 85 5.02 4.56 11.38
N LEU A 86 4.20 3.83 10.63
CA LEU A 86 4.09 2.37 10.67
C LEU A 86 4.63 1.80 9.36
N GLN A 87 5.73 1.06 9.47
CA GLN A 87 6.39 0.45 8.33
C GLN A 87 6.34 -1.06 8.40
N THR A 88 5.93 -1.68 7.31
CA THR A 88 5.99 -3.13 7.14
C THR A 88 6.41 -3.50 5.73
N ARG A 89 7.10 -4.64 5.62
CA ARG A 89 7.50 -5.25 4.36
C ARG A 89 6.85 -6.62 4.24
N ILE A 90 6.11 -6.82 3.15
CA ILE A 90 5.41 -8.06 2.85
C ILE A 90 6.10 -8.75 1.68
N ALA A 91 6.55 -9.98 1.88
CA ALA A 91 7.00 -10.85 0.80
C ALA A 91 5.82 -11.60 0.20
N LEU A 92 5.66 -11.48 -1.12
CA LEU A 92 4.65 -12.23 -1.85
C LEU A 92 5.17 -13.66 -2.06
N ARG A 93 4.49 -14.63 -1.43
CA ARG A 93 4.74 -16.05 -1.68
C ARG A 93 3.72 -16.54 -2.71
N ASN A 94 4.22 -17.27 -3.70
CA ASN A 94 3.52 -17.73 -4.91
C ASN A 94 3.28 -16.62 -5.93
N MET A 95 4.20 -16.52 -6.89
CA MET A 95 3.93 -16.02 -8.23
C MET A 95 4.37 -17.09 -9.22
#